data_AF-A0A1X7SUV2-F1
#
_entry.id   AF-A0A1X7SUV2-F1
#
_cell.length_a   1.000
_cell.length_b   1.000
_cell.length_c   1.000
_cell.angle_alpha   90.00
_cell.angle_beta   90.00
_cell.angle_gamma   90.00
#
_symmetry.space_group_name_H-M   'P 1'
#
loop_
_entity.id
_entity.type
_entity.pdbx_description
1 polymer ?
#
loop_
_entity_poly.entity_id
_entity_poly.type
_entity_poly.pdbx_seq_one_letter_code
_entity_poly.pdbx_strand_id
1 'polypeptide(L)'
;MLTVLILFFIIPILIFIIWYRLGIAHPPVEPFTGNVNGILRQGIIEALNNDINKYGKVFGWYIGTDKWMIVADPNMLREIFIKSSDHFNQRPVSV
;
A
#
# COMPACT_ATOMS: atom_id res chain seq x y z
N MET A 1 -30.94 -7.44 3.46
CA MET A 1 -30.58 -6.32 2.56
C MET A 1 -29.84 -5.21 3.29
N LEU A 2 -30.38 -4.63 4.39
CA LEU A 2 -29.72 -3.54 5.13
C LEU A 2 -28.34 -3.94 5.70
N THR A 3 -28.23 -5.12 6.31
CA THR A 3 -26.96 -5.65 6.83
C THR A 3 -25.89 -5.84 5.77
N VAL A 4 -26.27 -6.28 4.57
CA VAL A 4 -25.33 -6.44 3.44
C VAL A 4 -24.80 -5.08 2.97
N LEU A 5 -25.67 -4.07 2.91
CA LEU A 5 -25.27 -2.70 2.59
C LEU A 5 -24.34 -2.13 3.66
N ILE A 6 -24.63 -2.33 4.94
CA ILE A 6 -23.77 -1.89 6.05
C ILE A 6 -22.38 -2.54 5.95
N LEU A 7 -22.31 -3.85 5.75
CA LEU A 7 -21.03 -4.56 5.59
C LEU A 7 -20.25 -4.07 4.37
N PHE A 8 -20.95 -3.79 3.26
CA PHE A 8 -20.34 -3.26 2.05
C PHE A 8 -19.66 -1.90 2.28
N PHE A 9 -20.21 -1.03 3.13
CA PHE A 9 -19.58 0.25 3.48
C PHE A 9 -18.52 0.14 4.59
N ILE A 10 -18.70 -0.76 5.57
CA ILE A 10 -17.77 -0.89 6.71
C ILE A 10 -16.49 -1.64 6.33
N ILE A 11 -16.56 -2.70 5.52
CA ILE A 11 -15.40 -3.54 5.21
C ILE A 11 -14.25 -2.74 4.56
N PRO A 12 -14.47 -1.88 3.54
CA PRO A 12 -13.41 -1.06 2.97
C PRO A 12 -12.77 -0.12 4.00
N ILE A 13 -13.58 0.48 4.88
CA ILE A 13 -13.10 1.39 5.94
C ILE A 13 -12.16 0.63 6.90
N LEU A 14 -12.52 -0.59 7.29
CA LEU A 14 -11.68 -1.43 8.16
C LEU A 14 -10.36 -1.83 7.51
N ILE A 15 -10.33 -2.01 6.19
CA ILE A 15 -9.12 -2.37 5.45
C ILE A 15 -8.18 -1.15 5.35
N PHE A 16 -8.73 0.03 5.08
CA PHE A 16 -7.96 1.25 4.81
C PHE A 16 -7.44 1.97 6.05
N ILE A 17 -7.81 1.52 7.27
CA ILE A 17 -7.29 2.09 8.52
C ILE A 17 -5.93 1.51 8.94
N ILE A 18 -5.46 0.43 8.31
CA ILE A 18 -4.27 -0.31 8.78
C ILE A 18 -3.01 0.56 8.77
N TRP A 19 -2.75 1.31 7.69
CA TRP A 19 -1.59 2.20 7.66
C TRP A 19 -1.67 3.31 8.72
N TYR A 20 -2.85 3.89 8.90
CA TYR A 20 -3.10 4.87 9.96
C TYR A 20 -2.81 4.30 11.36
N ARG A 21 -3.27 3.07 11.66
CA ARG A 21 -3.03 2.40 12.95
C ARG A 21 -1.55 2.10 13.20
N LEU A 22 -0.78 1.86 12.16
CA LEU A 22 0.66 1.60 12.25
C LEU A 22 1.51 2.89 12.25
N GLY A 23 0.89 4.06 12.09
CA GLY A 23 1.60 5.33 11.97
C GLY A 23 2.42 5.44 10.67
N ILE A 24 2.05 4.67 9.64
CA ILE A 24 2.73 4.67 8.35
C ILE A 24 2.03 5.66 7.43
N ALA A 25 2.81 6.61 6.88
CA ALA A 25 2.29 7.57 5.93
C ALA A 25 1.77 6.87 4.67
N HIS A 26 0.67 7.36 4.09
CA HIS A 26 0.11 6.81 2.87
C HIS A 26 -0.69 7.88 2.09
N PRO A 27 -0.83 7.76 0.76
CA PRO A 27 -1.71 8.63 0.00
C PRO A 27 -3.18 8.43 0.38
N PRO A 28 -4.05 9.42 0.14
CA PRO A 28 -5.49 9.26 0.25
C PRO A 28 -5.98 8.06 -0.56
N VAL A 29 -6.89 7.28 0.02
CA VAL A 29 -7.31 5.97 -0.50
C VAL A 29 -8.71 6.10 -1.09
N GLU A 30 -8.89 5.74 -2.35
CA GLU A 30 -10.21 5.69 -2.97
C GLU A 30 -10.97 4.43 -2.51
N PRO A 31 -12.29 4.51 -2.29
CA PRO A 31 -13.10 3.32 -2.01
C PRO A 31 -12.92 2.25 -3.09
N PHE A 32 -12.82 0.98 -2.68
CA PHE A 32 -12.71 -0.23 -3.52
C PHE A 32 -11.41 -0.39 -4.33
N THR A 33 -10.91 0.68 -4.96
CA THR A 33 -9.72 0.62 -5.85
C THR A 33 -8.42 0.92 -5.12
N GLY A 34 -8.48 1.49 -3.92
CA GLY A 34 -7.29 1.88 -3.18
C GLY A 34 -6.60 3.07 -3.84
N ASN A 35 -5.31 2.94 -4.15
CA ASN A 35 -4.50 3.93 -4.84
C ASN A 35 -4.36 3.65 -6.35
N VAL A 36 -4.92 2.55 -6.86
CA VAL A 36 -4.70 2.07 -8.24
C VAL A 36 -5.02 3.14 -9.28
N ASN A 37 -6.18 3.80 -9.16
CA ASN A 37 -6.58 4.83 -10.13
C ASN A 37 -5.60 6.02 -10.16
N GLY A 38 -5.13 6.46 -8.98
CA GLY A 38 -4.14 7.53 -8.88
C GLY A 38 -2.79 7.15 -9.48
N ILE A 39 -2.37 5.90 -9.27
CA ILE A 39 -1.13 5.34 -9.82
C ILE A 39 -1.22 5.21 -11.35
N LEU A 40 -2.34 4.70 -11.87
CA LEU A 40 -2.53 4.54 -13.32
C LEU A 40 -2.58 5.88 -14.06
N ARG A 41 -3.19 6.92 -13.47
CA ARG A 41 -3.27 8.26 -14.07
C ARG A 41 -1.90 8.95 -14.17
N GLN A 42 -1.03 8.74 -13.19
CA GLN A 42 0.33 9.32 -13.18
C GLN A 42 1.36 8.44 -13.89
N GLY A 43 1.12 7.13 -13.95
CA GLY A 43 2.16 6.14 -14.24
C GLY A 43 2.93 5.75 -12.97
N ILE A 44 3.33 4.46 -12.89
CA ILE A 44 3.89 3.87 -11.67
C ILE A 44 5.16 4.58 -11.20
N ILE A 45 6.07 4.92 -12.12
CA ILE A 45 7.36 5.55 -11.78
C ILE A 45 7.14 6.96 -11.21
N GLU A 46 6.28 7.74 -11.84
CA GLU A 46 5.98 9.11 -11.39
C GLU A 46 5.24 9.10 -10.05
N ALA A 47 4.25 8.20 -9.91
CA ALA A 47 3.54 8.00 -8.64
C ALA A 47 4.51 7.64 -7.50
N LEU A 48 5.43 6.70 -7.72
CA LEU A 48 6.47 6.35 -6.73
C LEU A 48 7.32 7.56 -6.35
N ASN A 49 7.85 8.30 -7.34
CA ASN A 49 8.71 9.44 -7.07
C ASN A 49 7.97 10.53 -6.27
N ASN A 50 6.74 10.84 -6.66
CA ASN A 50 5.91 11.83 -5.98
C ASN A 50 5.60 11.41 -4.54
N ASP A 51 5.23 10.14 -4.35
CA ASP A 51 4.86 9.63 -3.03
C ASP A 51 6.08 9.47 -2.11
N ILE A 52 7.25 9.05 -2.63
CA ILE A 52 8.50 9.02 -1.86
C ILE A 52 8.87 10.43 -1.38
N ASN A 53 8.74 11.44 -2.26
CA ASN A 53 9.04 12.82 -1.90
C ASN A 53 8.06 13.38 -0.86
N LYS A 54 6.80 12.96 -0.89
CA LYS A 54 5.73 13.49 -0.05
C LYS A 54 5.56 12.77 1.28
N TYR A 55 5.63 11.44 1.27
CA TYR A 55 5.34 10.57 2.43
C TYR A 55 6.61 9.93 3.01
N GLY A 56 7.75 10.10 2.34
CA GLY A 56 9.05 9.61 2.78
C GLY A 56 9.44 8.28 2.15
N LYS A 57 10.62 7.78 2.54
CA LYS A 57 11.21 6.55 1.96
C LYS A 57 10.49 5.26 2.37
N VAL A 58 9.56 5.33 3.32
CA VAL A 58 8.74 4.19 3.76
C VAL A 58 7.31 4.68 3.89
N PHE A 59 6.41 4.14 3.07
CA PHE A 59 5.02 4.54 3.04
C PHE A 59 4.13 3.38 2.56
N GLY A 60 2.82 3.55 2.72
CA GLY A 60 1.83 2.56 2.35
C GLY A 60 1.10 2.90 1.06
N TRP A 61 0.86 1.89 0.24
CA TRP A 61 -0.16 1.87 -0.79
C TRP A 61 -1.23 0.84 -0.48
N TYR A 62 -2.40 1.05 -1.06
CA TYR A 62 -3.44 0.06 -1.24
C TYR A 62 -3.60 -0.24 -2.72
N ILE A 63 -3.33 -1.48 -3.14
CA ILE A 63 -3.61 -1.94 -4.51
C ILE A 63 -4.91 -2.73 -4.44
N GLY A 64 -6.03 -2.10 -4.81
CA GLY A 64 -7.34 -2.59 -4.43
C GLY A 64 -7.49 -2.62 -2.91
N THR A 65 -7.63 -3.82 -2.34
CA THR A 65 -7.68 -4.03 -0.87
C THR A 65 -6.37 -4.53 -0.28
N ASP A 66 -5.38 -4.85 -1.12
CA ASP A 66 -4.09 -5.37 -0.69
C ASP A 66 -3.22 -4.24 -0.15
N LYS A 67 -2.50 -4.54 0.92
CA LYS A 67 -1.60 -3.60 1.60
C LYS A 67 -0.20 -3.75 1.04
N TRP A 68 0.32 -2.69 0.44
CA TRP A 68 1.65 -2.66 -0.14
C TRP A 68 2.52 -1.69 0.66
N MET A 69 3.52 -2.21 1.37
CA MET A 69 4.54 -1.36 2.00
C MET A 69 5.61 -1.04 0.96
N ILE A 70 5.76 0.23 0.64
CA ILE A 70 6.80 0.70 -0.26
C ILE A 70 8.02 1.06 0.57
N VAL A 71 9.17 0.48 0.23
CA VAL A 71 10.43 0.69 0.92
C VAL A 71 11.47 1.17 -0.09
N ALA A 72 11.97 2.38 0.12
CA ALA A 72 13.03 3.02 -0.67
C ALA A 72 14.27 3.34 0.19
N ASP A 73 14.27 2.95 1.47
CA ASP A 73 15.42 3.13 2.36
C ASP A 73 16.48 2.03 2.15
N PRO A 74 17.73 2.36 1.77
CA PRO A 74 18.76 1.36 1.49
C PRO A 74 19.11 0.44 2.66
N ASN A 75 19.02 0.92 3.90
CA ASN A 75 19.34 0.10 5.07
C ASN A 75 18.23 -0.93 5.31
N MET A 76 16.96 -0.51 5.18
CA MET A 76 15.83 -1.44 5.24
C MET A 76 15.83 -2.43 4.07
N LEU A 77 16.17 -1.99 2.86
CA LEU A 77 16.30 -2.90 1.72
C LEU A 77 17.39 -3.95 1.96
N ARG A 78 18.52 -3.56 2.55
CA ARG A 78 19.57 -4.51 2.96
C ARG A 78 19.04 -5.51 4.01
N GLU A 79 18.28 -5.03 4.98
CA GLU A 79 17.68 -5.89 6.00
C GLU A 79 16.72 -6.92 5.37
N ILE A 80 15.80 -6.46 4.51
CA ILE A 80 14.78 -7.28 3.84
C ILE A 80 15.42 -8.29 2.89
N PHE A 81 16.28 -7.84 1.99
CA PHE A 81 16.78 -8.67 0.89
C PHE A 81 18.00 -9.53 1.24
N ILE A 82 18.76 -9.17 2.27
CA ILE A 82 19.97 -9.92 2.63
C ILE A 82 19.76 -10.67 3.94
N LYS A 83 19.47 -9.95 5.02
CA LYS A 83 19.48 -10.53 6.38
C LYS A 83 18.23 -11.34 6.69
N SER A 84 17.07 -10.87 6.23
CA SER A 84 15.76 -11.51 6.42
C SER A 84 15.25 -12.15 5.13
N SER A 85 16.15 -12.52 4.22
CA SER A 85 15.77 -13.00 2.88
C SER A 85 14.82 -14.18 2.95
N ASP A 86 15.05 -15.09 3.91
CA ASP A 86 14.24 -16.25 4.25
C ASP A 86 12.78 -15.92 4.64
N HIS A 87 12.48 -14.69 5.07
CA HIS A 87 11.12 -14.23 5.36
C HIS A 87 10.47 -13.56 4.14
N PHE A 88 11.25 -13.16 3.13
CA PHE A 88 10.81 -12.43 1.94
C PHE A 88 11.13 -13.18 0.63
N ASN A 89 10.96 -14.51 0.63
CA ASN A 89 11.31 -15.38 -0.51
C ASN A 89 10.34 -15.31 -1.70
N GLN A 90 9.13 -14.78 -1.48
CA GLN A 90 8.05 -14.83 -2.45
C GLN A 90 7.98 -13.52 -3.25
N ARG A 91 7.84 -13.64 -4.57
CA ARG A 91 7.42 -12.52 -5.42
C ARG A 91 5.91 -12.63 -5.63
N PRO A 92 5.19 -11.50 -5.75
CA PRO A 92 3.80 -11.52 -6.18
C PRO A 92 3.70 -12.30 -7.50
N VAL A 93 2.70 -13.17 -7.62
CA VAL A 93 2.40 -13.79 -8.92
C VAL A 93 1.90 -12.69 -9.84
N SER A 94 2.60 -12.44 -10.93
CA SER A 94 2.12 -11.55 -11.99
C SER A 94 0.84 -12.14 -12.56
N VAL A 95 -0.31 -11.55 -12.23
CA VAL A 95 -1.62 -11.93 -12.80
C VAL A 95 -1.80 -11.25 -14.15
#